data_AF-A0A077WHF5-F1
#
_entry.id   AF-A0A077WHF5-F1
#
_cell.length_a   1.000
_cell.length_b   1.000
_cell.length_c   1.000
_cell.angle_alpha   90.00
_cell.angle_beta   90.00
_cell.angle_gamma   90.00
#
_symmetry.space_group_name_H-M   'P 1'
#
loop_
_entity.id
_entity.type
_entity.pdbx_description
1 polymer ?
#
loop_
_entity_poly.entity_id
_entity_poly.type
_entity_poly.pdbx_seq_one_letter_code
_entity_poly.pdbx_strand_id
1 'polypeptide(L)'
;MSSSTAELALQATQSLGMRLYLGIWIDEHPDTFDREFASLQRAIQNHKPDNVDGVIVGSEVLYREDQSLGYLIDRIHLVRNALQGYNIPVTSADTFNKITPELANEIDFVMINVFPYWEGVSIDNAANTVMDHYNEAVSHANGKPVRISETGWPTAGANYKESVPSPENQQRYMREILCRTKQAGIDMIWFSAIDEPYKNDVEGHFGFLHAQDRALKPALRVQWDGAC
;
A
#
# COMPACT_ATOMS: atom_id res chain seq x y z
N MET A 1 0.88 -26.70 12.67
CA MET A 1 0.79 -25.83 11.48
C MET A 1 1.47 -24.52 11.86
N SER A 2 2.37 -23.99 11.03
CA SER A 2 3.04 -22.71 11.30
C SER A 2 2.07 -21.55 11.09
N SER A 3 2.08 -20.55 11.98
CA SER A 3 1.29 -19.33 11.82
C SER A 3 1.71 -18.56 10.58
N SER A 4 0.74 -17.97 9.87
CA SER A 4 1.02 -17.14 8.70
C SER A 4 1.45 -15.73 9.11
N THR A 5 2.05 -14.98 8.18
CA THR A 5 2.42 -13.57 8.41
C THR A 5 1.21 -12.73 8.83
N ALA A 6 0.05 -12.95 8.23
CA ALA A 6 -1.19 -12.26 8.57
C ALA A 6 -1.61 -12.52 10.03
N GLU A 7 -1.53 -13.78 10.47
CA GLU A 7 -1.86 -14.17 11.84
C GLU A 7 -0.89 -13.57 12.86
N LEU A 8 0.41 -13.63 12.57
CA LEU A 8 1.45 -13.05 13.42
C LEU A 8 1.31 -11.52 13.52
N ALA A 9 1.05 -10.84 12.40
CA ALA A 9 0.87 -9.38 12.38
C ALA A 9 -0.40 -8.95 13.11
N LEU A 10 -1.51 -9.69 12.94
CA LEU A 10 -2.76 -9.42 13.64
C LEU A 10 -2.56 -9.55 15.17
N GLN A 11 -1.92 -10.62 15.62
CA GLN A 11 -1.64 -10.81 17.05
C GLN A 11 -0.70 -9.72 17.61
N ALA A 12 0.37 -9.39 16.88
CA ALA A 12 1.33 -8.38 17.32
C ALA A 12 0.67 -7.00 17.43
N THR A 13 -0.08 -6.59 16.41
CA THR A 13 -0.73 -5.27 16.38
C THR A 13 -1.79 -5.14 17.48
N GLN A 14 -2.54 -6.19 17.78
CA GLN A 14 -3.45 -6.23 18.93
C GLN A 14 -2.72 -6.02 20.25
N SER A 15 -1.58 -6.69 20.45
CA SER A 15 -0.79 -6.56 21.67
C SER A 15 -0.20 -5.16 21.87
N LEU A 16 0.02 -4.43 20.78
CA LEU A 16 0.60 -3.09 20.74
C LEU A 16 -0.45 -1.97 20.65
N GLY A 17 -1.74 -2.29 20.58
CA GLY A 17 -2.81 -1.30 20.36
C GLY A 17 -2.75 -0.64 18.97
N MET A 18 -2.13 -1.30 17.99
CA MET A 18 -2.02 -0.85 16.60
C MET A 18 -3.16 -1.41 15.75
N ARG A 19 -3.43 -0.73 14.63
CA ARG A 19 -4.35 -1.17 13.58
C ARG A 19 -3.58 -1.60 12.35
N LEU A 20 -4.21 -2.35 11.45
CA LEU A 20 -3.58 -2.85 10.23
C LEU A 20 -4.57 -3.02 9.08
N TYR A 21 -4.05 -2.96 7.86
CA TYR A 21 -4.68 -3.53 6.68
C TYR A 21 -4.10 -4.92 6.42
N LEU A 22 -4.93 -5.87 6.01
CA LEU A 22 -4.49 -7.20 5.61
C LEU A 22 -4.56 -7.33 4.09
N GLY A 23 -3.43 -7.61 3.45
CA GLY A 23 -3.38 -7.88 2.02
C GLY A 23 -3.62 -9.35 1.70
N ILE A 24 -4.31 -9.62 0.60
CA ILE A 24 -4.35 -10.92 -0.08
C ILE A 24 -3.58 -10.76 -1.39
N TRP A 25 -2.45 -11.44 -1.51
CA TRP A 25 -1.68 -11.41 -2.74
C TRP A 25 -2.37 -12.23 -3.84
N ILE A 26 -2.40 -11.67 -5.05
CA ILE A 26 -2.92 -12.32 -6.26
C ILE A 26 -1.87 -12.10 -7.34
N ASP A 27 -1.49 -13.20 -7.99
CA ASP A 27 -0.59 -13.21 -9.14
C ASP A 27 -1.15 -14.10 -10.26
N GLU A 28 -0.36 -14.36 -11.30
CA GLU A 28 -0.75 -15.22 -12.43
C GLU A 28 -0.98 -16.68 -12.02
N HIS A 29 -0.50 -17.12 -10.84
CA HIS A 29 -0.60 -18.51 -10.43
C HIS A 29 -1.96 -18.80 -9.78
N PRO A 30 -2.68 -19.83 -10.24
CA PRO A 30 -4.05 -20.10 -9.82
C PRO A 30 -4.17 -20.42 -8.32
N ASP A 31 -3.13 -21.02 -7.73
CA ASP A 31 -3.15 -21.48 -6.34
C ASP A 31 -2.79 -20.39 -5.32
N THR A 32 -2.29 -19.23 -5.76
CA THR A 32 -1.82 -18.19 -4.84
C THR A 32 -2.96 -17.59 -4.04
N PHE A 33 -4.04 -17.19 -4.72
CA PHE A 33 -5.22 -16.65 -4.06
C PHE A 33 -5.78 -17.62 -3.02
N ASP A 34 -5.91 -18.91 -3.35
CA ASP A 34 -6.48 -19.90 -2.43
C ASP A 34 -5.65 -20.06 -1.15
N ARG A 35 -4.32 -20.04 -1.26
CA ARG A 35 -3.42 -20.09 -0.09
C ARG A 35 -3.54 -18.84 0.78
N GLU A 36 -3.52 -17.66 0.17
CA GLU A 36 -3.61 -16.37 0.85
C GLU A 36 -4.99 -16.18 1.50
N PHE A 37 -6.05 -16.57 0.80
CA PHE A 37 -7.41 -16.51 1.30
C PHE A 37 -7.63 -17.46 2.48
N ALA A 38 -7.14 -18.71 2.39
CA ALA A 38 -7.18 -19.64 3.51
C ALA A 38 -6.37 -19.14 4.72
N SER A 39 -5.27 -18.41 4.48
CA SER A 39 -4.48 -17.75 5.51
C SER A 39 -5.25 -16.64 6.22
N LEU A 40 -5.94 -15.77 5.46
CA LEU A 40 -6.83 -14.75 6.02
C LEU A 40 -7.93 -15.40 6.88
N GLN A 41 -8.63 -16.41 6.35
CA GLN A 41 -9.70 -17.10 7.07
C GLN A 41 -9.23 -17.68 8.40
N ARG A 42 -8.05 -18.30 8.44
CA ARG A 42 -7.45 -18.79 9.69
C ARG A 42 -7.15 -17.63 10.65
N ALA A 43 -6.53 -16.55 10.17
CA ALA A 43 -6.19 -15.41 11.02
C ALA A 43 -7.44 -14.80 11.68
N ILE A 44 -8.51 -14.55 10.92
CA ILE A 44 -9.76 -13.97 11.44
C ILE A 44 -10.57 -14.92 12.33
N GLN A 45 -10.44 -16.24 12.13
CA GLN A 45 -11.10 -17.25 12.97
C GLN A 45 -10.37 -17.44 14.30
N ASN A 46 -9.04 -17.46 14.28
CA ASN A 46 -8.21 -17.66 15.46
C ASN A 46 -8.11 -16.38 16.31
N HIS A 47 -8.16 -15.21 15.67
CA HIS A 47 -8.07 -13.91 16.32
C HIS A 47 -9.21 -13.01 15.83
N LYS A 48 -10.02 -12.49 16.76
CA LYS A 48 -11.08 -11.54 16.41
C LYS A 48 -10.46 -10.33 15.69
N PRO A 49 -10.90 -9.99 14.47
CA PRO A 49 -10.22 -8.97 13.66
C PRO A 49 -10.65 -7.53 14.00
N ASP A 50 -10.80 -7.20 15.29
CA ASP A 50 -11.37 -5.92 15.77
C ASP A 50 -10.47 -4.69 15.46
N ASN A 51 -9.17 -4.92 15.20
CA ASN A 51 -8.20 -3.89 14.85
C ASN A 51 -7.84 -3.84 13.35
N VAL A 52 -8.57 -4.58 12.50
CA VAL A 52 -8.37 -4.55 11.04
C VAL A 52 -9.16 -3.39 10.42
N ASP A 53 -8.45 -2.51 9.71
CA ASP A 53 -9.03 -1.34 9.02
C ASP A 53 -9.58 -1.65 7.63
N GLY A 54 -9.15 -2.77 7.04
CA GLY A 54 -9.65 -3.26 5.77
C GLY A 54 -8.85 -4.45 5.24
N VAL A 55 -9.43 -5.16 4.28
CA VAL A 55 -8.75 -6.21 3.52
C VAL A 55 -8.52 -5.73 2.09
N ILE A 56 -7.26 -5.74 1.66
CA ILE A 56 -6.83 -5.35 0.32
C ILE A 56 -6.73 -6.61 -0.54
N VAL A 57 -7.65 -6.77 -1.49
CA VAL A 57 -7.71 -7.92 -2.39
C VAL A 57 -6.91 -7.62 -3.64
N GLY A 58 -5.71 -8.17 -3.72
CA GLY A 58 -4.74 -7.87 -4.76
C GLY A 58 -4.06 -6.51 -4.59
N SER A 59 -2.81 -6.46 -5.04
CA SER A 59 -2.04 -5.23 -5.26
C SER A 59 -1.49 -5.32 -6.68
N GLU A 60 -1.79 -4.32 -7.53
CA GLU A 60 -1.29 -4.21 -8.92
C GLU A 60 -1.62 -5.40 -9.83
N VAL A 61 -2.74 -6.08 -9.57
CA VAL A 61 -3.19 -7.25 -10.36
C VAL A 61 -3.44 -6.87 -11.82
N LEU A 62 -4.07 -5.71 -12.06
CA LEU A 62 -4.42 -5.22 -13.39
C LEU A 62 -3.25 -4.48 -14.04
N TYR A 63 -2.36 -3.89 -13.24
CA TYR A 63 -1.11 -3.30 -13.72
C TYR A 63 -0.17 -4.35 -14.28
N ARG A 64 0.05 -5.45 -13.54
CA ARG A 64 0.92 -6.55 -13.96
C ARG A 64 0.29 -7.46 -15.02
N GLU A 65 -0.99 -7.28 -15.31
CA GLU A 65 -1.76 -8.13 -16.23
C GLU A 65 -1.82 -9.61 -15.80
N ASP A 66 -1.61 -9.86 -14.50
CA ASP A 66 -1.60 -11.20 -13.90
C ASP A 66 -2.96 -11.89 -14.07
N GLN A 67 -4.05 -11.14 -13.92
CA GLN A 67 -5.43 -11.62 -14.02
C GLN A 67 -6.35 -10.56 -14.63
N SER A 68 -7.52 -11.00 -15.12
CA SER A 68 -8.55 -10.09 -15.64
C SER A 68 -9.31 -9.36 -14.52
N LEU A 69 -9.94 -8.23 -14.86
CA LEU A 69 -10.84 -7.51 -13.95
C LEU A 69 -11.97 -8.39 -13.42
N GLY A 70 -12.58 -9.22 -14.27
CA GLY A 70 -13.63 -10.16 -13.85
C GLY A 70 -13.13 -11.17 -12.81
N TYR A 71 -11.93 -11.71 -13.00
CA TYR A 71 -11.30 -12.59 -12.01
C TYR A 71 -11.13 -11.87 -10.67
N LEU A 72 -10.59 -10.65 -10.69
CA LEU A 72 -10.36 -9.85 -9.47
C LEU A 72 -11.68 -9.57 -8.74
N ILE A 73 -12.73 -9.18 -9.46
CA ILE A 73 -14.08 -8.93 -8.90
C ILE A 73 -14.62 -10.18 -8.22
N ASP A 74 -14.52 -11.34 -8.87
CA ASP A 74 -14.97 -12.59 -8.26
C ASP A 74 -14.23 -12.86 -6.93
N ARG A 75 -12.93 -12.54 -6.85
CA ARG A 75 -12.13 -12.74 -5.63
C ARG A 75 -12.50 -11.73 -4.54
N ILE A 76 -12.79 -10.49 -4.92
CA ILE A 76 -13.36 -9.47 -4.00
C ILE A 76 -14.66 -9.99 -3.38
N HIS A 77 -15.53 -10.61 -4.17
CA HIS A 77 -16.80 -11.17 -3.67
C HIS A 77 -16.58 -12.35 -2.71
N LEU A 78 -15.64 -13.26 -3.01
CA LEU A 78 -15.29 -14.36 -2.10
C LEU A 78 -14.79 -13.84 -0.74
N VAL A 79 -13.93 -12.83 -0.76
CA VAL A 79 -13.39 -12.21 0.46
C VAL A 79 -14.48 -11.50 1.25
N ARG A 80 -15.33 -10.71 0.58
CA ARG A 80 -16.49 -10.06 1.21
C ARG A 80 -17.41 -11.08 1.89
N ASN A 81 -17.68 -12.21 1.24
CA ASN A 81 -18.52 -13.26 1.81
C ASN A 81 -17.89 -13.89 3.06
N ALA A 82 -16.57 -14.13 3.07
CA ALA A 82 -15.88 -14.65 4.27
C ALA A 82 -15.83 -13.65 5.42
N LEU A 83 -15.94 -12.35 5.14
CA LEU A 83 -15.95 -11.28 6.13
C LEU A 83 -17.37 -10.92 6.60
N GLN A 84 -18.41 -11.61 6.14
CA GLN A 84 -19.77 -11.38 6.63
C GLN A 84 -19.84 -11.57 8.16
N GLY A 85 -20.46 -10.60 8.84
CA GLY A 85 -20.51 -10.56 10.30
C GLY A 85 -19.35 -9.79 10.95
N TYR A 86 -18.32 -9.43 10.18
CA TYR A 86 -17.28 -8.49 10.60
C TYR A 86 -17.51 -7.13 9.94
N ASN A 87 -17.31 -6.04 10.68
CA ASN A 87 -17.42 -4.68 10.14
C ASN A 87 -16.09 -4.25 9.50
N ILE A 88 -15.62 -5.02 8.52
CA ILE A 88 -14.32 -4.82 7.85
C ILE A 88 -14.57 -4.51 6.38
N PRO A 89 -14.14 -3.34 5.88
CA PRO A 89 -14.28 -3.00 4.47
C PRO A 89 -13.29 -3.78 3.59
N VAL A 90 -13.70 -4.07 2.37
CA VAL A 90 -12.93 -4.76 1.33
C VAL A 90 -12.56 -3.76 0.24
N THR A 91 -11.27 -3.74 -0.11
CA THR A 91 -10.71 -2.86 -1.14
C THR A 91 -9.82 -3.65 -2.09
N SER A 92 -9.28 -2.98 -3.10
CA SER A 92 -8.20 -3.47 -3.97
C SER A 92 -7.23 -2.31 -4.20
N ALA A 93 -5.94 -2.64 -4.32
CA ALA A 93 -4.89 -1.67 -4.62
C ALA A 93 -4.37 -1.89 -6.04
N ASP A 94 -4.24 -0.83 -6.82
CA ASP A 94 -3.61 -0.89 -8.13
C ASP A 94 -2.98 0.48 -8.48
N THR A 95 -2.31 0.57 -9.62
CA THR A 95 -1.87 1.86 -10.16
C THR A 95 -3.07 2.75 -10.48
N PHE A 96 -2.90 4.08 -10.35
CA PHE A 96 -3.98 5.06 -10.54
C PHE A 96 -4.73 4.91 -11.87
N ASN A 97 -4.02 4.57 -12.95
CA ASN A 97 -4.54 4.39 -14.30
C ASN A 97 -5.25 3.04 -14.53
N LYS A 98 -5.27 2.15 -13.53
CA LYS A 98 -6.03 0.89 -13.56
C LYS A 98 -7.32 0.95 -12.76
N ILE A 99 -7.55 2.05 -12.05
CA ILE A 99 -8.81 2.29 -11.36
C ILE A 99 -9.90 2.59 -12.40
N THR A 100 -10.92 1.74 -12.44
CA THR A 100 -12.08 1.92 -13.31
C THR A 100 -13.36 2.06 -12.48
N PRO A 101 -14.41 2.71 -13.02
CA PRO A 101 -15.73 2.72 -12.39
C PRO A 101 -16.29 1.31 -12.10
N GLU A 102 -15.97 0.33 -12.95
CA GLU A 102 -16.38 -1.07 -12.79
C GLU A 102 -15.72 -1.69 -11.55
N LEU A 103 -14.39 -1.57 -11.39
CA LEU A 103 -13.70 -2.02 -10.18
C LEU A 103 -14.20 -1.25 -8.95
N ALA A 104 -14.30 0.07 -9.05
CA ALA A 104 -14.71 0.93 -7.95
C ALA A 104 -16.10 0.53 -7.41
N ASN A 105 -17.04 0.12 -8.27
CA ASN A 105 -18.36 -0.34 -7.83
C ASN A 105 -18.32 -1.58 -6.92
N GLU A 106 -17.29 -2.41 -7.05
CA GLU A 106 -17.19 -3.69 -6.37
C GLU A 106 -16.46 -3.63 -5.02
N ILE A 107 -15.84 -2.51 -4.66
CA ILE A 107 -15.05 -2.32 -3.42
C ILE A 107 -15.61 -1.21 -2.52
N ASP A 108 -15.27 -1.17 -1.24
CA ASP A 108 -15.79 -0.18 -0.28
C ASP A 108 -15.09 1.18 -0.38
N PHE A 109 -13.82 1.17 -0.76
CA PHE A 109 -12.99 2.35 -1.07
C PHE A 109 -11.89 1.93 -2.04
N VAL A 110 -11.26 2.88 -2.72
CA VAL A 110 -10.15 2.66 -3.65
C VAL A 110 -8.82 2.84 -2.94
N MET A 111 -7.83 2.00 -3.22
CA MET A 111 -6.43 2.26 -2.88
C MET A 111 -5.57 2.35 -4.13
N ILE A 112 -4.65 3.31 -4.17
CA ILE A 112 -3.70 3.46 -5.27
C ILE A 112 -2.24 3.32 -4.84
N ASN A 113 -1.46 2.63 -5.67
CA ASN A 113 0.00 2.62 -5.61
C ASN A 113 0.53 3.69 -6.56
N VAL A 114 1.34 4.61 -6.05
CA VAL A 114 1.85 5.75 -6.82
C VAL A 114 3.31 6.03 -6.45
N PHE A 115 4.19 5.91 -7.44
CA PHE A 115 5.63 6.11 -7.26
C PHE A 115 6.17 7.05 -8.35
N PRO A 116 6.21 8.37 -8.11
CA PRO A 116 6.78 9.34 -9.05
C PRO A 116 8.24 9.03 -9.42
N TYR A 117 8.95 8.32 -8.53
CA TYR A 117 10.28 7.78 -8.80
C TYR A 117 10.34 7.00 -10.12
N TRP A 118 9.42 6.04 -10.30
CA TRP A 118 9.36 5.16 -11.47
C TRP A 118 8.80 5.83 -12.73
N GLU A 119 8.27 7.04 -12.59
CA GLU A 119 7.84 7.87 -13.71
C GLU A 119 8.98 8.77 -14.24
N GLY A 120 10.07 8.90 -13.47
CA GLY A 120 11.19 9.76 -13.80
C GLY A 120 10.99 11.21 -13.44
N VAL A 121 10.13 11.47 -12.46
CA VAL A 121 9.77 12.81 -11.99
C VAL A 121 10.85 13.32 -11.04
N SER A 122 11.32 14.56 -11.22
CA SER A 122 12.27 15.16 -10.29
C SER A 122 11.67 15.32 -8.89
N ILE A 123 12.52 15.29 -7.86
CA ILE A 123 12.08 15.43 -6.47
C ILE A 123 11.26 16.71 -6.21
N ASP A 124 11.51 17.78 -6.99
CA ASP A 124 10.77 19.05 -6.89
C ASP A 124 9.28 18.94 -7.25
N ASN A 125 8.92 17.96 -8.07
CA ASN A 125 7.56 17.77 -8.59
C ASN A 125 6.88 16.52 -8.05
N ALA A 126 7.63 15.60 -7.43
CA ALA A 126 7.16 14.28 -7.05
C ALA A 126 5.87 14.29 -6.21
N ALA A 127 5.79 15.11 -5.15
CA ALA A 127 4.59 15.18 -4.32
C ALA A 127 3.37 15.76 -5.06
N ASN A 128 3.57 16.68 -6.02
CA ASN A 128 2.46 17.19 -6.84
C ASN A 128 1.97 16.10 -7.79
N THR A 129 2.87 15.34 -8.40
CA THR A 129 2.51 14.21 -9.26
C THR A 129 1.65 13.18 -8.54
N VAL A 130 1.95 12.85 -7.27
CA VAL A 130 1.06 11.97 -6.49
C VAL A 130 -0.35 12.54 -6.37
N MET A 131 -0.48 13.84 -6.14
CA MET A 131 -1.78 14.49 -6.01
C MET A 131 -2.54 14.52 -7.34
N ASP A 132 -1.84 14.67 -8.46
CA ASP A 132 -2.45 14.59 -9.80
C ASP A 132 -3.01 13.19 -10.05
N HIS A 133 -2.22 12.14 -9.77
CA HIS A 133 -2.63 10.74 -9.90
C HIS A 133 -3.75 10.35 -8.93
N TYR A 134 -3.72 10.90 -7.71
CA TYR A 134 -4.82 10.76 -6.76
C TYR A 134 -6.12 11.34 -7.31
N ASN A 135 -6.08 12.54 -7.89
CA ASN A 135 -7.26 13.17 -8.49
C ASN A 135 -7.78 12.39 -9.71
N GLU A 136 -6.89 11.81 -10.51
CA GLU A 136 -7.28 10.90 -11.59
C GLU A 136 -8.04 9.68 -11.05
N ALA A 137 -7.52 9.03 -10.00
CA ALA A 137 -8.21 7.91 -9.36
C ALA A 137 -9.57 8.32 -8.77
N VAL A 138 -9.67 9.50 -8.14
CA VAL A 138 -10.94 10.06 -7.63
C VAL A 138 -11.98 10.20 -8.75
N SER A 139 -11.57 10.62 -9.95
CA SER A 139 -12.49 10.76 -11.08
C SER A 139 -13.12 9.43 -11.54
N HIS A 140 -12.46 8.30 -11.23
CA HIS A 140 -12.93 6.95 -11.55
C HIS A 140 -13.53 6.20 -10.34
N ALA A 141 -13.47 6.78 -9.13
CA ALA A 141 -13.87 6.10 -7.89
C ALA A 141 -15.40 6.06 -7.64
N ASN A 142 -16.23 6.60 -8.54
CA ASN A 142 -17.69 6.70 -8.38
C ASN A 142 -18.12 7.31 -7.03
N GLY A 143 -17.39 8.32 -6.54
CA GLY A 143 -17.66 8.99 -5.28
C GLY A 143 -17.28 8.21 -4.02
N LYS A 144 -16.66 7.02 -4.16
CA LYS A 144 -16.11 6.28 -3.03
C LYS A 144 -14.81 6.93 -2.52
N PRO A 145 -14.46 6.76 -1.24
CA PRO A 145 -13.18 7.25 -0.72
C PRO A 145 -12.00 6.68 -1.50
N VAL A 146 -10.97 7.49 -1.69
CA VAL A 146 -9.68 7.08 -2.29
C VAL A 146 -8.60 7.24 -1.24
N ARG A 147 -7.69 6.26 -1.18
CA ARG A 147 -6.54 6.23 -0.28
C ARG A 147 -5.28 5.88 -1.07
N ILE A 148 -4.12 6.17 -0.51
CA ILE A 148 -2.83 5.78 -1.09
C ILE A 148 -2.33 4.55 -0.33
N SER A 149 -2.25 3.39 -0.98
CA SER A 149 -1.70 2.15 -0.39
C SER A 149 -0.19 2.13 -0.40
N GLU A 150 0.44 2.71 -1.40
CA GLU A 150 1.89 2.70 -1.51
C GLU A 150 2.39 3.97 -2.18
N THR A 151 3.35 4.61 -1.52
CA THR A 151 4.19 5.63 -2.14
C THR A 151 5.47 5.78 -1.35
N GLY A 152 6.57 6.12 -2.02
CA GLY A 152 7.87 6.22 -1.40
C GLY A 152 8.94 6.76 -2.33
N TRP A 153 10.12 6.98 -1.77
CA TRP A 153 11.30 7.41 -2.51
C TRP A 153 12.55 6.66 -1.99
N PRO A 154 13.38 6.06 -2.85
CA PRO A 154 14.54 5.31 -2.41
C PRO A 154 15.70 6.22 -1.97
N THR A 155 16.49 5.77 -0.99
CA THR A 155 17.65 6.53 -0.50
C THR A 155 18.96 6.24 -1.24
N ALA A 156 19.02 5.17 -2.03
CA ALA A 156 20.21 4.74 -2.75
C ALA A 156 19.83 3.90 -3.98
N GLY A 157 20.82 3.57 -4.81
CA GLY A 157 20.67 2.84 -6.07
C GLY A 157 20.80 3.72 -7.30
N ALA A 158 20.46 3.21 -8.48
CA ALA A 158 20.57 3.94 -9.74
C ALA A 158 19.41 4.94 -9.97
N ASN A 159 19.71 6.12 -10.50
CA ASN A 159 18.69 7.09 -10.92
C ASN A 159 17.71 6.48 -11.95
N TYR A 160 16.47 6.92 -11.91
CA TYR A 160 15.51 6.68 -12.98
C TYR A 160 15.16 8.01 -13.65
N LYS A 161 15.77 8.30 -14.81
CA LYS A 161 15.68 9.62 -15.47
C LYS A 161 16.03 10.75 -14.48
N GLU A 162 15.12 11.69 -14.22
CA GLU A 162 15.31 12.81 -13.28
C GLU A 162 15.06 12.42 -11.81
N SER A 163 14.60 11.19 -11.55
CA SER A 163 14.41 10.67 -10.19
C SER A 163 15.76 10.24 -9.61
N VAL A 164 16.31 11.06 -8.72
CA VAL A 164 17.58 10.78 -8.04
C VAL A 164 17.32 10.18 -6.65
N PRO A 165 17.72 8.93 -6.36
CA PRO A 165 17.66 8.38 -5.02
C PRO A 165 18.69 9.05 -4.11
N SER A 166 18.25 9.55 -2.95
CA SER A 166 19.15 10.01 -1.89
C SER A 166 18.40 10.10 -0.56
N PRO A 167 19.10 10.05 0.59
CA PRO A 167 18.48 10.29 1.89
C PRO A 167 17.80 11.66 1.98
N GLU A 168 18.39 12.69 1.37
CA GLU A 168 17.84 14.05 1.32
C GLU A 168 16.54 14.11 0.51
N ASN A 169 16.50 13.42 -0.65
CA ASN A 169 15.31 13.37 -1.49
C ASN A 169 14.21 12.54 -0.83
N GLN A 170 14.53 11.43 -0.16
CA GLN A 170 13.53 10.69 0.62
C GLN A 170 12.96 11.55 1.76
N GLN A 171 13.79 12.29 2.51
CA GLN A 171 13.31 13.18 3.57
C GLN A 171 12.41 14.28 3.00
N ARG A 172 12.79 14.89 1.88
CA ARG A 172 12.00 15.92 1.20
C ARG A 172 10.66 15.35 0.74
N TYR A 173 10.68 14.21 0.05
CA TYR A 173 9.49 13.54 -0.43
C TYR A 173 8.54 13.21 0.72
N MET A 174 9.05 12.58 1.78
CA MET A 174 8.29 12.24 2.97
C MET A 174 7.60 13.46 3.58
N ARG A 175 8.34 14.55 3.82
CA ARG A 175 7.78 15.79 4.37
C ARG A 175 6.66 16.34 3.48
N GLU A 176 6.92 16.46 2.18
CA GLU A 176 5.99 17.08 1.24
C GLU A 176 4.73 16.24 1.08
N ILE A 177 4.85 14.93 0.87
CA ILE A 177 3.67 14.08 0.67
C ILE A 177 2.84 13.93 1.95
N LEU A 178 3.47 13.81 3.12
CA LEU A 178 2.75 13.81 4.41
C LEU A 178 2.01 15.12 4.64
N CYS A 179 2.60 16.25 4.26
CA CYS A 179 1.94 17.54 4.32
C CYS A 179 0.71 17.59 3.40
N ARG A 180 0.88 17.21 2.12
CA ARG A 180 -0.20 17.24 1.12
C ARG A 180 -1.38 16.35 1.53
N THR A 181 -1.10 15.10 1.90
CA THR A 181 -2.15 14.15 2.29
C THR A 181 -2.85 14.57 3.56
N LYS A 182 -2.13 15.11 4.55
CA LYS A 182 -2.74 15.65 5.77
C LYS A 182 -3.64 16.85 5.50
N GLN A 183 -3.21 17.81 4.68
CA GLN A 183 -4.03 18.98 4.32
C GLN A 183 -5.30 18.57 3.57
N ALA A 184 -5.22 17.53 2.74
CA ALA A 184 -6.34 17.03 1.96
C ALA A 184 -7.21 15.98 2.71
N GLY A 185 -6.81 15.53 3.90
CA GLY A 185 -7.50 14.48 4.64
C GLY A 185 -7.44 13.11 3.96
N ILE A 186 -6.33 12.80 3.29
CA ILE A 186 -6.11 11.56 2.55
C ILE A 186 -5.37 10.56 3.44
N ASP A 187 -5.95 9.37 3.60
CA ASP A 187 -5.27 8.25 4.25
C ASP A 187 -4.17 7.70 3.32
N MET A 188 -2.97 7.49 3.87
CA MET A 188 -1.81 7.02 3.13
C MET A 188 -1.01 6.00 3.94
N ILE A 189 -0.52 4.96 3.27
CA ILE A 189 0.48 4.03 3.79
C ILE A 189 1.81 4.32 3.08
N TRP A 190 2.85 4.59 3.87
CA TRP A 190 4.20 4.84 3.36
C TRP A 190 4.90 3.54 2.97
N PHE A 191 5.52 3.53 1.79
CA PHE A 191 6.37 2.45 1.31
C PHE A 191 7.86 2.84 1.44
N SER A 192 8.66 2.21 2.31
CA SER A 192 8.30 1.16 3.28
C SER A 192 8.94 1.42 4.64
N ALA A 193 8.64 0.57 5.62
CA ALA A 193 9.17 0.72 6.97
C ALA A 193 10.67 0.48 7.06
N ILE A 194 11.15 -0.59 6.43
CA ILE A 194 12.51 -1.12 6.60
C ILE A 194 13.07 -1.43 5.20
N ASP A 195 14.35 -1.17 4.99
CA ASP A 195 15.06 -1.58 3.78
C ASP A 195 14.96 -3.10 3.54
N GLU A 196 14.88 -3.48 2.28
CA GLU A 196 14.62 -4.86 1.84
C GLU A 196 15.81 -5.36 0.99
N PRO A 197 16.96 -5.70 1.60
CA PRO A 197 18.22 -5.94 0.88
C PRO A 197 18.21 -7.20 -0.01
N TYR A 198 17.14 -8.00 0.07
CA TYR A 198 16.91 -9.13 -0.83
C TYR A 198 16.35 -8.69 -2.19
N LYS A 199 15.88 -7.44 -2.32
CA LYS A 199 15.47 -6.80 -3.57
C LYS A 199 16.67 -6.13 -4.26
N ASN A 200 16.56 -5.95 -5.57
CA ASN A 200 17.67 -5.46 -6.39
C ASN A 200 17.75 -3.93 -6.41
N ASP A 201 18.97 -3.40 -6.34
CA ASP A 201 19.29 -1.98 -6.54
C ASP A 201 18.38 -1.05 -5.70
N VAL A 202 17.69 -0.09 -6.33
CA VAL A 202 16.87 0.91 -5.65
C VAL A 202 15.73 0.30 -4.81
N GLU A 203 15.21 -0.86 -5.20
CA GLU A 203 14.10 -1.51 -4.49
C GLU A 203 14.50 -1.93 -3.07
N GLY A 204 15.79 -2.18 -2.83
CA GLY A 204 16.30 -2.51 -1.50
C GLY A 204 16.40 -1.30 -0.56
N HIS A 205 16.11 -0.09 -1.03
CA HIS A 205 16.44 1.16 -0.35
C HIS A 205 15.25 2.10 -0.06
N PHE A 206 14.01 1.60 -0.14
CA PHE A 206 12.78 2.37 0.14
C PHE A 206 12.46 2.55 1.63
N GLY A 207 13.08 1.77 2.51
CA GLY A 207 12.82 1.84 3.94
C GLY A 207 13.17 3.21 4.52
N PHE A 208 12.43 3.68 5.52
CA PHE A 208 12.93 4.77 6.37
C PHE A 208 13.83 4.26 7.53
N LEU A 209 13.79 2.95 7.82
CA LEU A 209 14.69 2.27 8.74
C LEU A 209 15.69 1.37 8.00
N HIS A 210 16.87 1.20 8.58
CA HIS A 210 17.86 0.23 8.09
C HIS A 210 17.46 -1.23 8.36
N ALA A 211 17.84 -2.10 7.43
CA ALA A 211 17.57 -3.54 7.50
C ALA A 211 18.39 -4.28 8.58
N GLN A 212 19.50 -3.71 9.06
CA GLN A 212 20.41 -4.39 9.98
C GLN A 212 20.04 -4.15 11.45
N ASP A 213 19.78 -2.89 11.80
CA ASP A 213 19.65 -2.44 13.20
C ASP A 213 18.31 -1.74 13.49
N ARG A 214 17.45 -1.58 12.47
CA ARG A 214 16.18 -0.84 12.55
C ARG A 214 16.38 0.62 12.97
N ALA A 215 17.58 1.18 12.82
CA ALA A 215 17.85 2.58 13.08
C ALA A 215 17.23 3.45 11.99
N LEU A 216 16.76 4.65 12.37
CA LEU A 216 16.32 5.66 11.42
C LEU A 216 17.50 6.10 10.56
N LYS A 217 17.30 6.20 9.24
CA LYS A 217 18.37 6.64 8.34
C LYS A 217 18.81 8.08 8.69
N PRO A 218 20.12 8.41 8.68
CA PRO A 218 20.65 9.64 9.28
C PRO A 218 20.06 10.98 8.79
N ALA A 219 19.61 11.06 7.53
CA ALA A 219 19.00 12.27 6.98
C ALA A 219 17.49 12.39 7.28
N LEU A 220 16.87 11.32 7.77
CA LEU A 220 15.44 11.26 7.98
C LEU A 220 15.04 11.82 9.34
N ARG A 221 13.90 12.51 9.34
CA ARG A 221 13.24 13.03 10.54
C ARG A 221 11.76 12.66 10.45
N VAL A 222 11.35 11.71 11.28
CA VAL A 222 9.96 11.25 11.39
C VAL A 222 9.29 11.93 12.59
N GLN A 223 9.33 13.27 12.60
CA GLN A 223 8.65 14.09 13.60
C GLN A 223 7.77 15.09 12.87
N TRP A 224 6.49 15.11 13.25
CA TRP A 224 5.55 16.10 12.74
C TRP A 224 5.51 17.29 13.71
N ASP A 225 5.99 18.45 13.27
CA ASP A 225 6.04 19.68 14.07
C ASP A 225 4.82 20.59 13.89
N GLY A 226 3.83 20.17 13.07
CA GLY A 226 2.66 20.99 12.77
C GLY A 226 2.80 21.81 11.49
N ALA A 227 4.01 21.96 10.95
CA ALA A 227 4.29 22.84 9.82
C ALA A 227 4.32 22.09 8.49
N CYS A 228 3.47 22.56 7.59
CA CYS A 228 3.67 22.59 6.16
C CYS A 228 4.25 23.99 5.83
#